data_AF-A0A3D1FXR5-F1
#
_entry.id   AF-A0A3D1FXR5-F1
#
_cell.length_a   1.000
_cell.length_b   1.000
_cell.length_c   1.000
_cell.angle_alpha   90.00
_cell.angle_beta   90.00
_cell.angle_gamma   90.00
#
_symmetry.space_group_name_H-M   'P 1'
#
loop_
_entity.id
_entity.type
_entity.pdbx_description
1 polymer ?
#
loop_
_entity_poly.entity_id
_entity_poly.type
_entity_poly.pdbx_seq_one_letter_code
_entity_poly.pdbx_strand_id
1 'polypeptide(L)'
;MKKVLLLAAVAFGFNAMGQDAASARLMQAELPVSTAAKEKIEDIILKRGGAVDDLYDYTDFLYQYYSSDMTLGAITTTPDSSTVIVYSDGTAGNSYNHAVGATYDFNYYGWGDNEFDEGDQVTIDSLFVIGGYEIYEGNRSDKIRFTIFKGASGFSAPFSGVQYPAAYFAALDPTVQPTAKTMAYAGSSSHGVQGGPTAATTVTVDYTLSGSDTSVALIGVEVPNGGFTMSGNELLGVFVEYIPDSLTTTDTINYQDLAGDINPFYFYYYREGNTSAPQGYFIQDYDSTSTNCSNFLFSETRYGAHAGTSAWRNDQTSINMMYSHLIWLRASGTSSIGVDELAATKVSVFPNPSNGVLNVELNANAAATVTVVDVLGQVVYRSNENFVAGERKMINLSNKAKGMYILTVEGEGVNTVERISIK
;
A
#
# COMPACT_ATOMS: atom_id res chain seq x y z
N MET A 1 -21.52 12.91 27.30
CA MET A 1 -22.06 13.20 25.96
C MET A 1 -20.95 13.80 25.09
N LYS A 2 -20.04 12.97 24.58
CA LYS A 2 -19.01 13.38 23.62
C LYS A 2 -19.66 13.34 22.22
N LYS A 3 -20.11 14.49 21.73
CA LYS A 3 -20.69 14.60 20.39
C LYS A 3 -19.57 14.45 19.35
N VAL A 4 -19.59 13.30 18.67
CA VAL A 4 -19.45 13.11 17.21
C VAL A 4 -18.89 14.32 16.44
N LEU A 5 -17.61 14.24 16.07
CA LEU A 5 -16.96 14.76 14.84
C LEU A 5 -15.44 14.71 15.05
N LEU A 6 -14.83 13.55 14.78
CA LEU A 6 -13.40 13.45 14.50
C LEU A 6 -13.27 12.97 13.05
N LEU A 7 -13.78 13.77 12.09
CA LEU A 7 -13.61 13.49 10.67
C LEU A 7 -12.24 14.01 10.26
N ALA A 8 -11.25 13.11 10.27
CA ALA A 8 -9.84 13.32 9.93
C ALA A 8 -9.13 14.47 10.70
N ALA A 9 -8.01 14.15 11.34
CA ALA A 9 -7.13 15.22 11.81
C ALA A 9 -6.48 15.86 10.57
N VAL A 10 -6.79 17.13 10.31
CA VAL A 10 -5.97 17.91 9.38
C VAL A 10 -4.56 17.87 9.93
N ALA A 11 -3.60 17.52 9.08
CA ALA A 11 -2.22 17.34 9.46
C ALA A 11 -1.52 18.67 9.77
N PHE A 12 -2.19 19.62 10.44
CA PHE A 12 -1.62 20.81 11.06
C PHE A 12 -0.46 20.47 12.03
N GLY A 13 -0.35 19.21 12.47
CA GLY A 13 0.79 18.68 13.23
C GLY A 13 1.88 17.99 12.41
N PHE A 14 1.62 17.58 11.16
CA PHE A 14 2.67 17.26 10.18
C PHE A 14 2.91 18.53 9.37
N ASN A 15 3.61 19.51 9.97
CA ASN A 15 4.31 20.47 9.12
C ASN A 15 5.21 19.67 8.15
N ALA A 16 5.50 20.18 6.96
CA ALA A 16 6.42 19.54 6.01
C ALA A 16 7.68 19.00 6.71
N MET A 17 8.22 19.78 7.67
CA MET A 17 9.34 19.42 8.53
C MET A 17 9.17 18.11 9.34
N GLY A 18 7.96 17.76 9.76
CA GLY A 18 7.68 16.55 10.54
C GLY A 18 7.57 15.28 9.70
N GLN A 19 7.01 15.37 8.49
CA GLN A 19 7.06 14.28 7.51
C GLN A 19 8.48 14.15 6.93
N ASP A 20 9.11 15.26 6.58
CA ASP A 20 10.52 15.27 6.15
C ASP A 20 11.44 14.68 7.21
N ALA A 21 11.19 14.97 8.50
CA ALA A 21 11.94 14.35 9.58
C ALA A 21 11.67 12.84 9.71
N ALA A 22 10.41 12.39 9.57
CA ALA A 22 10.08 10.97 9.60
C ALA A 22 10.67 10.23 8.39
N SER A 23 10.56 10.81 7.20
CA SER A 23 11.15 10.32 5.95
C SER A 23 12.68 10.27 6.03
N ALA A 24 13.31 11.31 6.56
CA ALA A 24 14.76 11.35 6.79
C ALA A 24 15.20 10.27 7.79
N ARG A 25 14.45 10.04 8.87
CA ARG A 25 14.73 8.95 9.82
C ARG A 25 14.55 7.57 9.18
N LEU A 26 13.50 7.38 8.39
CA LEU A 26 13.27 6.15 7.63
C LEU A 26 14.41 5.88 6.64
N MET A 27 14.82 6.90 5.89
CA MET A 27 15.96 6.80 4.95
C MET A 27 17.28 6.51 5.69
N GLN A 28 17.49 7.09 6.87
CA GLN A 28 18.67 6.78 7.69
C GLN A 28 18.65 5.34 8.23
N ALA A 29 17.47 4.83 8.57
CA ALA A 29 17.27 3.48 9.07
C ALA A 29 17.12 2.42 7.95
N GLU A 30 17.09 2.85 6.69
CA GLU A 30 16.94 1.98 5.52
C GLU A 30 18.20 1.13 5.34
N LEU A 31 18.01 -0.17 5.14
CA LEU A 31 19.10 -1.09 4.85
C LEU A 31 19.35 -1.16 3.34
N PRO A 32 20.63 -1.26 2.92
CA PRO A 32 20.94 -1.53 1.52
C PRO A 32 20.41 -2.91 1.13
N VAL A 33 19.72 -2.99 -0.01
CA VAL A 33 19.20 -4.25 -0.55
C VAL A 33 20.18 -4.80 -1.58
N SER A 34 20.58 -6.07 -1.42
CA SER A 34 21.51 -6.71 -2.35
C SER A 34 20.88 -6.95 -3.72
N THR A 35 21.70 -7.00 -4.79
CA THR A 35 21.21 -7.31 -6.14
C THR A 35 20.50 -8.66 -6.19
N ALA A 36 21.01 -9.68 -5.50
CA ALA A 36 20.38 -10.99 -5.44
C ALA A 36 19.02 -10.96 -4.73
N ALA A 37 18.89 -10.18 -3.65
CA ALA A 37 17.61 -10.00 -2.98
C ALA A 37 16.61 -9.28 -3.88
N LYS A 38 17.06 -8.22 -4.56
CA LYS A 38 16.26 -7.49 -5.54
C LYS A 38 15.75 -8.40 -6.66
N GLU A 39 16.64 -9.16 -7.31
CA GLU A 39 16.26 -10.12 -8.36
C GLU A 39 15.25 -11.17 -7.87
N LYS A 40 15.45 -11.72 -6.66
CA LYS A 40 14.53 -12.71 -6.08
C LYS A 40 13.16 -12.09 -5.78
N ILE A 41 13.13 -10.86 -5.28
CA ILE A 41 11.87 -10.13 -5.01
C ILE A 41 11.16 -9.83 -6.33
N GLU A 42 11.88 -9.35 -7.35
CA GLU A 42 11.32 -9.10 -8.68
C GLU A 42 10.74 -10.38 -9.30
N ASP A 43 11.42 -11.53 -9.17
CA ASP A 43 10.94 -12.82 -9.63
C ASP A 43 9.66 -13.27 -8.89
N ILE A 44 9.60 -13.07 -7.56
CA ILE A 44 8.39 -13.30 -6.78
C ILE A 44 7.26 -12.39 -7.29
N ILE A 45 7.57 -11.11 -7.51
CA ILE A 45 6.61 -10.11 -7.98
C ILE A 45 6.00 -10.53 -9.32
N LEU A 46 6.86 -10.82 -10.30
CA LEU A 46 6.46 -11.16 -11.68
C LEU A 46 5.71 -12.50 -11.80
N LYS A 47 5.94 -13.46 -10.90
CA LYS A 47 5.27 -14.78 -10.93
C LYS A 47 3.85 -14.76 -10.35
N ARG A 48 3.42 -13.65 -9.77
CA ARG A 48 2.10 -13.52 -9.12
C ARG A 48 0.93 -13.38 -10.10
N GLY A 49 1.19 -13.07 -11.38
CA GLY A 49 0.17 -12.98 -12.43
C GLY A 49 -0.12 -14.32 -13.12
N GLY A 50 -1.30 -14.90 -12.88
CA GLY A 50 -1.80 -16.09 -13.56
C GLY A 50 -3.22 -16.47 -13.09
N ALA A 51 -4.03 -17.08 -13.96
CA ALA A 51 -5.44 -17.36 -13.70
C ALA A 51 -5.65 -18.51 -12.70
N VAL A 52 -5.72 -18.21 -11.39
CA VAL A 52 -6.50 -18.90 -10.34
C VAL A 52 -6.53 -17.97 -9.11
N ASP A 53 -7.70 -17.49 -8.68
CA ASP A 53 -7.95 -16.79 -7.40
C ASP A 53 -7.21 -15.43 -7.25
N ASP A 54 -7.95 -14.36 -6.94
CA ASP A 54 -7.44 -12.99 -7.17
C ASP A 54 -6.52 -12.47 -6.06
N LEU A 55 -5.42 -11.86 -6.51
CA LEU A 55 -4.35 -11.35 -5.68
C LEU A 55 -4.44 -9.83 -5.60
N TYR A 56 -4.48 -9.30 -4.38
CA TYR A 56 -4.55 -7.86 -4.13
C TYR A 56 -3.22 -7.38 -3.59
N ASP A 57 -2.45 -6.74 -4.46
CA ASP A 57 -1.14 -6.15 -4.15
C ASP A 57 -0.99 -4.79 -4.83
N TYR A 58 -0.66 -3.78 -4.04
CA TYR A 58 -0.39 -2.44 -4.54
C TYR A 58 0.94 -2.33 -5.27
N THR A 59 1.91 -3.15 -4.90
CA THR A 59 3.27 -3.03 -5.41
C THR A 59 3.47 -3.66 -6.78
N ASP A 60 2.66 -4.65 -7.16
CA ASP A 60 2.73 -5.27 -8.49
C ASP A 60 2.40 -4.25 -9.60
N PHE A 61 1.27 -3.56 -9.44
CA PHE A 61 0.86 -2.47 -10.33
C PHE A 61 1.96 -1.40 -10.39
N LEU A 62 2.38 -0.87 -9.24
CA LEU A 62 3.34 0.23 -9.22
C LEU A 62 4.69 -0.16 -9.81
N TYR A 63 5.15 -1.39 -9.56
CA TYR A 63 6.37 -1.91 -10.14
C TYR A 63 6.28 -2.00 -11.67
N GLN A 64 5.15 -2.45 -12.21
CA GLN A 64 4.94 -2.50 -13.66
C GLN A 64 5.06 -1.11 -14.33
N TYR A 65 4.53 -0.05 -13.69
CA TYR A 65 4.43 1.28 -14.28
C TYR A 65 5.61 2.20 -13.95
N TYR A 66 6.15 2.12 -12.73
CA TYR A 66 7.11 3.07 -12.18
C TYR A 66 8.41 2.41 -11.71
N SER A 67 8.69 1.14 -12.05
CA SER A 67 9.91 0.44 -11.62
C SER A 67 11.22 1.22 -11.80
N SER A 68 11.34 2.05 -12.85
CA SER A 68 12.51 2.89 -13.08
C SER A 68 12.67 4.03 -12.08
N ASP A 69 11.56 4.50 -11.51
CA ASP A 69 11.48 5.62 -10.58
C ASP A 69 11.27 5.16 -9.12
N MET A 70 11.16 3.85 -8.89
CA MET A 70 11.00 3.24 -7.58
C MET A 70 12.32 2.72 -7.02
N THR A 71 12.54 2.94 -5.73
CA THR A 71 13.68 2.39 -4.98
C THR A 71 13.19 1.30 -4.04
N LEU A 72 13.81 0.12 -4.12
CA LEU A 72 13.58 -0.97 -3.17
C LEU A 72 14.39 -0.69 -1.91
N GLY A 73 13.70 -0.64 -0.77
CA GLY A 73 14.29 -0.47 0.55
C GLY A 73 13.90 -1.59 1.49
N ALA A 74 14.58 -1.63 2.64
CA ALA A 74 14.28 -2.53 3.73
C ALA A 74 14.35 -1.77 5.05
N ILE A 75 13.42 -2.05 5.97
CA ILE A 75 13.44 -1.47 7.32
C ILE A 75 13.41 -2.55 8.37
N THR A 76 14.42 -2.56 9.25
CA THR A 76 14.42 -3.43 10.43
C THR A 76 13.33 -2.99 11.38
N THR A 77 12.60 -3.97 11.92
CA THR A 77 11.65 -3.74 12.99
C THR A 77 11.99 -4.60 14.19
N THR A 78 11.72 -4.08 15.37
CA THR A 78 11.79 -4.86 16.62
C THR A 78 10.58 -4.51 17.47
N PRO A 79 10.10 -5.38 18.36
CA PRO A 79 8.98 -5.02 19.22
C PRO A 79 9.28 -3.82 20.12
N ASP A 80 10.56 -3.55 20.44
CA ASP A 80 10.98 -2.57 21.44
C ASP A 80 12.12 -1.67 20.98
N SER A 81 12.07 -0.37 21.33
CA SER A 81 13.15 0.58 21.00
C SER A 81 14.41 0.37 21.81
N SER A 82 14.39 -0.40 22.90
CA SER A 82 15.63 -0.72 23.64
C SER A 82 16.63 -1.52 22.80
N THR A 83 16.18 -2.22 21.76
CA THR A 83 17.10 -2.90 20.84
C THR A 83 18.01 -1.89 20.15
N VAL A 84 19.32 -2.11 20.25
CA VAL A 84 20.34 -1.31 19.58
C VAL A 84 20.70 -1.97 18.24
N ILE A 85 20.59 -1.20 17.17
CA ILE A 85 20.92 -1.62 15.81
C ILE A 85 22.22 -0.92 15.40
N VAL A 86 23.22 -1.70 15.00
CA VAL A 86 24.43 -1.20 14.33
C VAL A 86 24.28 -1.49 12.84
N TYR A 87 24.22 -0.44 12.04
CA TYR A 87 24.04 -0.51 10.59
C TYR A 87 25.36 -0.83 9.88
N SER A 88 25.27 -1.25 8.62
CA SER A 88 26.43 -1.63 7.80
C SER A 88 27.51 -0.54 7.69
N ASP A 89 27.14 0.73 7.83
CA ASP A 89 28.05 1.90 7.84
C ASP A 89 28.70 2.18 9.21
N GLY A 90 28.34 1.42 10.24
CA GLY A 90 28.85 1.51 11.61
C GLY A 90 28.11 2.51 12.48
N THR A 91 27.08 3.17 11.95
CA THR A 91 26.20 3.98 12.77
C THR A 91 25.36 3.08 13.68
N ALA A 92 25.13 3.53 14.92
CA ALA A 92 24.32 2.82 15.88
C ALA A 92 23.11 3.67 16.28
N GLY A 93 21.96 3.01 16.43
CA GLY A 93 20.72 3.66 16.83
C GLY A 93 19.77 2.68 17.51
N ASN A 94 18.85 3.23 18.29
CA ASN A 94 17.73 2.46 18.81
C ASN A 94 16.71 2.18 17.72
N SER A 95 16.03 1.04 17.79
CA SER A 95 14.97 0.69 16.84
C SER A 95 13.87 1.76 16.81
N TYR A 96 13.59 2.26 15.61
CA TYR A 96 12.66 3.37 15.37
C TYR A 96 11.28 2.91 14.87
N ASN A 97 11.21 1.74 14.25
CA ASN A 97 9.98 1.19 13.69
C ASN A 97 9.71 -0.19 14.32
N HIS A 98 8.46 -0.45 14.69
CA HIS A 98 8.09 -1.64 15.47
C HIS A 98 7.19 -2.62 14.71
N ALA A 99 6.51 -2.13 13.68
CA ALA A 99 5.60 -2.91 12.87
C ALA A 99 5.34 -2.19 11.54
N VAL A 100 4.77 -2.93 10.61
CA VAL A 100 4.32 -2.42 9.31
C VAL A 100 2.87 -2.80 9.09
N GLY A 101 2.25 -2.23 8.07
CA GLY A 101 0.90 -2.62 7.71
C GLY A 101 0.42 -2.00 6.41
N ALA A 102 -0.77 -2.42 6.00
CA ALA A 102 -1.44 -1.94 4.81
C ALA A 102 -2.96 -1.92 5.04
N THR A 103 -3.67 -1.08 4.29
CA THR A 103 -5.13 -1.04 4.29
C THR A 103 -5.65 -1.40 2.90
N TYR A 104 -6.67 -2.25 2.84
CA TYR A 104 -7.29 -2.70 1.60
C TYR A 104 -8.75 -2.24 1.50
N ASP A 105 -9.05 -1.59 0.39
CA ASP A 105 -10.40 -1.23 -0.04
C ASP A 105 -10.70 -2.05 -1.29
N PHE A 106 -11.67 -2.96 -1.20
CA PHE A 106 -11.97 -3.90 -2.28
C PHE A 106 -12.86 -3.30 -3.36
N ASN A 107 -13.50 -2.18 -3.06
CA ASN A 107 -14.21 -1.34 -4.03
C ASN A 107 -13.29 -0.32 -4.73
N TYR A 108 -11.98 -0.46 -4.59
CA TYR A 108 -11.06 0.44 -5.27
C TYR A 108 -11.01 0.13 -6.78
N TYR A 109 -11.42 1.10 -7.59
CA TYR A 109 -11.43 1.02 -9.06
C TYR A 109 -10.08 0.65 -9.71
N GLY A 110 -8.96 0.81 -9.01
CA GLY A 110 -7.66 0.38 -9.53
C GLY A 110 -7.45 -1.13 -9.55
N TRP A 111 -8.37 -1.91 -8.97
CA TRP A 111 -8.39 -3.36 -9.13
C TRP A 111 -8.92 -3.81 -10.50
N GLY A 112 -9.59 -2.92 -11.26
CA GLY A 112 -10.12 -3.24 -12.59
C GLY A 112 -11.13 -4.39 -12.52
N ASP A 113 -10.90 -5.45 -13.31
CA ASP A 113 -11.77 -6.64 -13.35
C ASP A 113 -11.91 -7.36 -11.99
N ASN A 114 -11.04 -7.05 -11.02
CA ASN A 114 -11.02 -7.63 -9.68
C ASN A 114 -11.70 -6.73 -8.63
N GLU A 115 -12.39 -5.65 -9.04
CA GLU A 115 -13.16 -4.82 -8.12
C GLU A 115 -14.40 -5.54 -7.59
N PHE A 116 -14.71 -5.28 -6.31
CA PHE A 116 -15.96 -5.70 -5.68
C PHE A 116 -16.90 -4.52 -5.48
N ASP A 117 -18.18 -4.72 -5.77
CA ASP A 117 -19.21 -3.73 -5.47
C ASP A 117 -19.43 -3.63 -3.96
N GLU A 118 -19.95 -2.49 -3.51
CA GLU A 118 -20.18 -2.19 -2.08
C GLU A 118 -20.94 -3.30 -1.31
N GLY A 119 -21.91 -3.93 -2.00
CA GLY A 119 -22.77 -4.98 -1.45
C GLY A 119 -22.22 -6.40 -1.56
N ASP A 120 -21.07 -6.58 -2.22
CA ASP A 120 -20.48 -7.90 -2.43
C ASP A 120 -19.86 -8.43 -1.15
N GLN A 121 -19.90 -9.75 -1.02
CA GLN A 121 -19.19 -10.43 0.05
C GLN A 121 -17.78 -10.80 -0.41
N VAL A 122 -16.79 -10.26 0.27
CA VAL A 122 -15.37 -10.53 0.07
C VAL A 122 -14.89 -11.45 1.18
N THR A 123 -14.15 -12.50 0.84
CA THR A 123 -13.54 -13.43 1.81
C THR A 123 -12.04 -13.46 1.60
N ILE A 124 -11.30 -13.04 2.61
CA ILE A 124 -9.84 -13.06 2.64
C ILE A 124 -9.41 -14.44 3.10
N ASP A 125 -8.68 -15.15 2.24
CA ASP A 125 -8.21 -16.51 2.48
C ASP A 125 -6.79 -16.54 3.04
N SER A 126 -5.90 -15.75 2.45
CA SER A 126 -4.46 -15.82 2.76
C SER A 126 -3.82 -14.43 2.77
N LEU A 127 -2.82 -14.27 3.63
CA LEU A 127 -2.03 -13.04 3.79
C LEU A 127 -0.56 -13.33 3.54
N PHE A 128 0.14 -12.37 2.96
CA PHE A 128 1.54 -12.51 2.62
C PHE A 128 2.33 -11.26 2.96
N VAL A 129 3.60 -11.44 3.30
CA VAL A 129 4.57 -10.37 3.42
C VAL A 129 5.94 -10.84 2.94
N ILE A 130 6.69 -9.96 2.26
CA ILE A 130 8.11 -10.18 1.99
C ILE A 130 8.94 -9.38 2.98
N GLY A 131 9.85 -10.05 3.66
CA GLY A 131 10.91 -9.44 4.44
C GLY A 131 12.22 -10.17 4.25
N GLY A 132 13.25 -9.75 4.98
CA GLY A 132 14.45 -10.54 5.14
C GLY A 132 14.70 -10.92 6.59
N TYR A 133 15.18 -12.14 6.77
CA TYR A 133 15.44 -12.76 8.06
C TYR A 133 16.89 -13.25 8.10
N GLU A 134 17.68 -12.73 9.02
CA GLU A 134 19.06 -13.20 9.21
C GLU A 134 19.16 -14.00 10.50
N ILE A 135 19.89 -15.10 10.46
CA ILE A 135 20.09 -15.95 11.64
C ILE A 135 21.44 -15.60 12.26
N TYR A 136 21.41 -14.77 13.30
CA TYR A 136 22.55 -14.50 14.18
C TYR A 136 22.61 -15.51 15.32
N GLU A 137 21.43 -15.93 15.78
CA GLU A 137 21.23 -16.87 16.86
C GLU A 137 20.44 -18.08 16.34
N GLY A 138 21.06 -19.26 16.41
CA GLY A 138 20.44 -20.51 15.97
C GLY A 138 19.38 -21.03 16.92
N ASN A 139 18.52 -21.93 16.43
CA ASN A 139 17.46 -22.60 17.20
C ASN A 139 16.43 -21.66 17.85
N ARG A 140 16.09 -20.58 17.14
CA ARG A 140 15.08 -19.62 17.57
C ARG A 140 13.69 -19.98 17.03
N SER A 141 12.66 -19.57 17.76
CA SER A 141 11.24 -19.70 17.37
C SER A 141 10.60 -18.33 17.12
N ASP A 142 11.31 -17.48 16.39
CA ASP A 142 10.88 -16.13 16.05
C ASP A 142 9.61 -16.18 15.17
N LYS A 143 8.80 -15.12 15.19
CA LYS A 143 7.50 -15.11 14.53
C LYS A 143 7.25 -13.86 13.71
N ILE A 144 6.47 -14.05 12.65
CA ILE A 144 5.74 -12.96 11.99
C ILE A 144 4.27 -13.10 12.37
N ARG A 145 3.73 -12.05 12.99
CA ARG A 145 2.32 -11.99 13.40
C ARG A 145 1.56 -11.10 12.45
N PHE A 146 0.52 -11.64 11.84
CA PHE A 146 -0.49 -10.88 11.13
C PHE A 146 -1.67 -10.64 12.08
N THR A 147 -2.14 -9.39 12.14
CA THR A 147 -3.39 -9.02 12.79
C THR A 147 -4.26 -8.33 11.76
N ILE A 148 -5.41 -8.92 11.46
CA ILE A 148 -6.40 -8.37 10.52
C ILE A 148 -7.68 -7.99 11.24
N PHE A 149 -8.35 -6.97 10.71
CA PHE A 149 -9.64 -6.50 11.18
C PHE A 149 -10.33 -5.70 10.09
N LYS A 150 -11.64 -5.51 10.24
CA LYS A 150 -12.46 -4.74 9.31
C LYS A 150 -13.22 -3.62 9.99
N GLY A 151 -13.65 -2.68 9.19
CA GLY A 151 -14.47 -1.53 9.59
C GLY A 151 -15.06 -0.83 8.38
N ALA A 152 -15.92 0.15 8.61
CA ALA A 152 -16.52 0.93 7.54
C ALA A 152 -15.47 1.71 6.72
N SER A 153 -15.76 2.02 5.45
CA SER A 153 -14.90 2.84 4.58
C SER A 153 -14.89 4.34 4.93
N GLY A 154 -14.61 4.67 6.20
CA GLY A 154 -14.59 6.05 6.69
C GLY A 154 -13.57 6.29 7.80
N PHE A 155 -13.50 7.54 8.28
CA PHE A 155 -12.58 7.95 9.33
C PHE A 155 -13.18 7.74 10.72
N SER A 156 -13.43 6.49 11.07
CA SER A 156 -13.92 6.09 12.39
C SER A 156 -13.35 4.74 12.79
N ALA A 157 -13.20 4.55 14.11
CA ALA A 157 -12.65 3.31 14.66
C ALA A 157 -13.35 2.09 14.02
N PRO A 158 -12.58 1.08 13.56
CA PRO A 158 -11.16 0.83 13.84
C PRO A 158 -10.16 1.56 12.94
N PHE A 159 -10.63 2.42 12.05
CA PHE A 159 -9.78 3.25 11.20
C PHE A 159 -9.75 4.70 11.69
N SER A 160 -8.75 5.43 11.25
CA SER A 160 -8.60 6.86 11.52
C SER A 160 -8.05 7.53 10.26
N GLY A 161 -7.83 8.83 10.33
CA GLY A 161 -7.58 9.63 9.13
C GLY A 161 -6.60 10.74 9.37
N VAL A 162 -5.68 10.88 8.43
CA VAL A 162 -4.83 12.06 8.29
C VAL A 162 -5.19 12.75 6.99
N GLN A 163 -5.39 14.07 7.02
CA GLN A 163 -5.60 14.88 5.82
C GLN A 163 -4.39 15.77 5.54
N TYR A 164 -3.90 15.73 4.31
CA TYR A 164 -2.77 16.53 3.86
C TYR A 164 -3.24 17.86 3.25
N PRO A 165 -2.38 18.91 3.29
CA PRO A 165 -2.64 20.15 2.56
C PRO A 165 -2.76 19.93 1.06
N ALA A 166 -3.44 20.85 0.39
CA ALA A 166 -3.51 20.85 -1.07
C ALA A 166 -2.14 21.12 -1.69
N ALA A 167 -1.90 20.60 -2.90
CA ALA A 167 -0.63 20.70 -3.63
C ALA A 167 0.59 20.09 -2.90
N TYR A 168 0.39 19.23 -1.89
CA TYR A 168 1.49 18.58 -1.17
C TYR A 168 2.22 17.54 -2.03
N PHE A 169 1.47 16.75 -2.81
CA PHE A 169 2.03 15.73 -3.71
C PHE A 169 1.96 16.24 -5.15
N ALA A 170 3.09 16.16 -5.87
CA ALA A 170 3.24 16.79 -7.19
C ALA A 170 2.43 16.10 -8.29
N ALA A 171 2.13 14.81 -8.15
CA ALA A 171 1.30 14.07 -9.11
C ALA A 171 -0.21 14.21 -8.84
N LEU A 172 -0.61 14.91 -7.77
CA LEU A 172 -2.02 15.20 -7.47
C LEU A 172 -2.39 16.60 -7.97
N ASP A 173 -3.67 16.78 -8.28
CA ASP A 173 -4.21 18.11 -8.57
C ASP A 173 -3.95 19.06 -7.39
N PRO A 174 -3.45 20.28 -7.66
CA PRO A 174 -3.07 21.23 -6.63
C PRO A 174 -4.24 21.73 -5.76
N THR A 175 -5.48 21.45 -6.13
CA THR A 175 -6.69 21.84 -5.38
C THR A 175 -7.17 20.76 -4.42
N VAL A 176 -6.75 19.50 -4.61
CA VAL A 176 -7.21 18.38 -3.79
C VAL A 176 -6.42 18.29 -2.48
N GLN A 177 -7.14 18.08 -1.38
CA GLN A 177 -6.56 17.77 -0.07
C GLN A 177 -6.65 16.26 0.17
N PRO A 178 -5.58 15.50 -0.11
CA PRO A 178 -5.64 14.05 -0.02
C PRO A 178 -5.78 13.63 1.44
N THR A 179 -6.50 12.55 1.65
CA THR A 179 -6.68 11.93 2.97
C THR A 179 -6.00 10.57 2.97
N ALA A 180 -5.63 10.05 4.14
CA ALA A 180 -5.10 8.69 4.24
C ALA A 180 -5.71 7.99 5.45
N LYS A 181 -6.17 6.78 5.19
CA LYS A 181 -6.70 5.87 6.21
C LYS A 181 -5.54 5.29 7.02
N THR A 182 -5.65 5.36 8.34
CA THR A 182 -4.72 4.78 9.31
C THR A 182 -5.46 3.77 10.17
N MET A 183 -4.74 2.92 10.88
CA MET A 183 -5.32 1.99 11.83
C MET A 183 -5.38 2.65 13.22
N ALA A 184 -6.51 2.54 13.92
CA ALA A 184 -6.59 2.98 15.30
C ALA A 184 -5.69 2.09 16.18
N TYR A 185 -4.90 2.70 17.06
CA TYR A 185 -3.85 2.02 17.81
C TYR A 185 -3.82 2.52 19.26
N ALA A 186 -3.48 1.65 20.20
CA ALA A 186 -3.26 2.01 21.60
C ALA A 186 -1.82 1.68 21.97
N GLY A 187 -1.03 2.73 22.26
CA GLY A 187 0.34 2.59 22.73
C GLY A 187 0.45 2.16 24.19
N SER A 188 1.67 1.74 24.57
CA SER A 188 2.03 1.32 25.91
C SER A 188 3.47 1.71 26.21
N SER A 189 3.70 2.31 27.38
CA SER A 189 5.05 2.65 27.86
C SER A 189 5.87 1.44 28.32
N SER A 190 5.27 0.25 28.36
CA SER A 190 5.91 -0.98 28.80
C SER A 190 6.88 -1.54 27.76
N HIS A 191 7.89 -2.27 28.25
CA HIS A 191 8.85 -2.98 27.41
C HIS A 191 8.22 -4.20 26.71
N GLY A 192 8.71 -4.49 25.51
CA GLY A 192 8.43 -5.70 24.74
C GLY A 192 7.23 -5.61 23.81
N VAL A 193 6.66 -6.73 23.40
CA VAL A 193 5.50 -6.76 22.49
C VAL A 193 4.28 -6.17 23.20
N GLN A 194 4.04 -4.88 23.00
CA GLN A 194 3.10 -4.06 23.78
C GLN A 194 2.35 -3.09 22.88
N GLY A 195 1.14 -2.73 23.30
CA GLY A 195 0.21 -1.97 22.48
C GLY A 195 -0.44 -2.83 21.40
N GLY A 196 -1.22 -2.21 20.52
CA GLY A 196 -1.83 -2.92 19.40
C GLY A 196 -2.97 -2.14 18.73
N PRO A 197 -3.45 -2.62 17.57
CA PRO A 197 -4.67 -2.11 16.95
C PRO A 197 -5.88 -2.20 17.90
N THR A 198 -6.75 -1.18 17.90
CA THR A 198 -7.89 -1.08 18.84
C THR A 198 -9.22 -1.53 18.26
N ALA A 199 -9.18 -2.36 17.21
CA ALA A 199 -10.40 -2.88 16.60
C ALA A 199 -11.20 -3.78 17.55
N ALA A 200 -12.53 -3.69 17.48
CA ALA A 200 -13.43 -4.45 18.37
C ALA A 200 -13.30 -5.97 18.16
N THR A 201 -13.01 -6.39 16.94
CA THR A 201 -12.77 -7.79 16.56
C THR A 201 -11.54 -7.85 15.68
N THR A 202 -10.54 -8.64 16.09
CA THR A 202 -9.34 -8.92 15.31
C THR A 202 -9.21 -10.43 15.09
N VAL A 203 -8.55 -10.81 13.99
CA VAL A 203 -8.04 -12.16 13.77
C VAL A 203 -6.52 -12.06 13.73
N THR A 204 -5.85 -12.90 14.53
CA THR A 204 -4.39 -12.94 14.59
C THR A 204 -3.90 -14.29 14.12
N VAL A 205 -2.88 -14.29 13.26
CA VAL A 205 -2.25 -15.48 12.69
C VAL A 205 -0.73 -15.33 12.81
N ASP A 206 -0.09 -16.32 13.42
CA ASP A 206 1.36 -16.35 13.59
C ASP A 206 1.99 -17.32 12.59
N TYR A 207 3.03 -16.86 11.89
CA TYR A 207 3.98 -17.70 11.18
C TYR A 207 5.24 -17.87 12.03
N THR A 208 5.70 -19.10 12.25
CA THR A 208 6.98 -19.34 12.96
C THR A 208 8.11 -19.43 11.95
N LEU A 209 9.07 -18.52 12.06
CA LEU A 209 10.24 -18.44 11.18
C LEU A 209 11.18 -19.62 11.42
N SER A 210 11.87 -20.02 10.35
CA SER A 210 12.82 -21.12 10.37
C SER A 210 14.04 -20.86 9.48
N GLY A 211 14.96 -21.81 9.42
CA GLY A 211 16.13 -21.74 8.54
C GLY A 211 15.81 -21.68 7.04
N SER A 212 14.59 -22.02 6.61
CA SER A 212 14.19 -21.86 5.20
C SER A 212 13.90 -20.41 4.82
N ASP A 213 13.68 -19.55 5.81
CA ASP A 213 13.27 -18.16 5.63
C ASP A 213 14.47 -17.21 5.61
N THR A 214 15.70 -17.73 5.75
CA THR A 214 16.92 -16.92 5.78
C THR A 214 17.12 -16.15 4.47
N SER A 215 17.75 -14.97 4.55
CA SER A 215 17.88 -13.98 3.48
C SER A 215 16.51 -13.40 3.12
N VAL A 216 16.01 -13.55 1.89
CA VAL A 216 14.67 -13.11 1.51
C VAL A 216 13.62 -14.16 1.91
N ALA A 217 12.74 -13.77 2.81
CA ALA A 217 11.61 -14.54 3.31
C ALA A 217 10.31 -14.13 2.61
N LEU A 218 9.65 -15.08 1.96
CA LEU A 218 8.25 -14.94 1.54
C LEU A 218 7.37 -15.63 2.56
N ILE A 219 6.73 -14.85 3.42
CA ILE A 219 5.91 -15.35 4.51
C ILE A 219 4.46 -15.35 4.05
N GLY A 220 3.82 -16.51 4.08
CA GLY A 220 2.41 -16.69 3.75
C GLY A 220 1.67 -17.40 4.88
N VAL A 221 0.49 -16.90 5.24
CA VAL A 221 -0.38 -17.52 6.23
C VAL A 221 -1.80 -17.66 5.68
N GLU A 222 -2.43 -18.80 6.00
CA GLU A 222 -3.86 -19.01 5.79
C GLU A 222 -4.64 -18.35 6.94
N VAL A 223 -5.74 -17.69 6.60
CA VAL A 223 -6.66 -17.09 7.55
C VAL A 223 -7.54 -18.20 8.16
N PRO A 224 -7.54 -18.37 9.51
CA PRO A 224 -8.25 -19.46 10.16
C PRO A 224 -9.76 -19.50 9.88
N ASN A 225 -10.36 -20.67 10.12
CA ASN A 225 -11.81 -20.91 10.04
C ASN A 225 -12.42 -20.69 8.65
N GLY A 226 -11.63 -20.89 7.59
CA GLY A 226 -12.10 -20.75 6.20
C GLY A 226 -12.15 -19.31 5.71
N GLY A 227 -11.36 -18.42 6.32
CA GLY A 227 -11.18 -17.05 5.87
C GLY A 227 -11.79 -15.97 6.77
N PHE A 228 -11.59 -14.73 6.36
CA PHE A 228 -12.12 -13.53 7.02
C PHE A 228 -13.04 -12.78 6.07
N THR A 229 -14.33 -12.74 6.40
CA THR A 229 -15.36 -12.24 5.50
C THR A 229 -15.77 -10.80 5.81
N MET A 230 -15.93 -10.00 4.77
CA MET A 230 -16.32 -8.59 4.81
C MET A 230 -17.21 -8.21 3.62
N SER A 231 -17.86 -7.04 3.70
CA SER A 231 -18.56 -6.42 2.58
C SER A 231 -17.56 -5.64 1.70
N GLY A 232 -17.84 -5.46 0.41
CA GLY A 232 -17.00 -4.66 -0.49
C GLY A 232 -16.82 -3.21 -0.05
N ASN A 233 -17.80 -2.62 0.65
CA ASN A 233 -17.71 -1.27 1.23
C ASN A 233 -17.02 -1.20 2.61
N GLU A 234 -16.55 -2.33 3.14
CA GLU A 234 -15.71 -2.36 4.33
C GLU A 234 -14.24 -2.22 3.93
N LEU A 235 -13.43 -1.73 4.86
CA LEU A 235 -11.98 -1.71 4.74
C LEU A 235 -11.36 -2.82 5.56
N LEU A 236 -10.29 -3.39 5.03
CA LEU A 236 -9.43 -4.32 5.75
C LEU A 236 -8.18 -3.60 6.24
N GLY A 237 -7.88 -3.73 7.52
CA GLY A 237 -6.58 -3.41 8.08
C GLY A 237 -5.73 -4.67 8.18
N VAL A 238 -4.49 -4.61 7.70
CA VAL A 238 -3.49 -5.67 7.88
C VAL A 238 -2.31 -5.07 8.64
N PHE A 239 -2.07 -5.56 9.85
CA PHE A 239 -0.98 -5.14 10.72
C PHE A 239 -0.01 -6.29 10.92
N VAL A 240 1.27 -6.08 10.69
CA VAL A 240 2.30 -7.13 10.65
C VAL A 240 3.45 -6.79 11.58
N GLU A 241 3.76 -7.71 12.49
CA GLU A 241 4.80 -7.55 13.51
C GLU A 241 5.84 -8.67 13.40
N TYR A 242 7.10 -8.30 13.61
CA TYR A 242 8.15 -9.27 13.93
C TYR A 242 8.25 -9.44 15.45
N ILE A 243 8.22 -10.68 15.91
CA ILE A 243 8.29 -11.05 17.33
C ILE A 243 9.43 -12.06 17.52
N PRO A 244 10.60 -11.65 18.05
CA PRO A 244 11.63 -12.59 18.44
C PRO A 244 11.15 -13.46 19.61
N ASP A 245 11.66 -14.67 19.70
CA ASP A 245 11.29 -15.63 20.74
C ASP A 245 11.75 -15.24 22.15
N SER A 246 12.74 -14.35 22.21
CA SER A 246 13.34 -13.80 23.41
C SER A 246 13.59 -12.33 23.17
N LEU A 247 13.26 -11.52 24.18
CA LEU A 247 13.48 -10.09 24.15
C LEU A 247 13.88 -9.61 25.54
N THR A 248 14.93 -8.80 25.60
CA THR A 248 15.45 -8.14 26.78
C THR A 248 15.61 -6.64 26.51
N THR A 249 15.88 -5.86 27.56
CA THR A 249 16.08 -4.41 27.43
C THR A 249 17.46 -4.01 26.89
N THR A 250 18.30 -4.99 26.55
CA THR A 250 19.69 -4.75 26.11
C THR A 250 20.02 -5.47 24.81
N ASP A 251 19.01 -5.95 24.08
CA ASP A 251 19.23 -6.71 22.86
C ASP A 251 19.95 -5.89 21.79
N THR A 252 20.77 -6.57 21.00
CA THR A 252 21.53 -5.99 19.91
C THR A 252 21.29 -6.68 18.59
N ILE A 253 21.37 -5.91 17.50
CA ILE A 253 21.49 -6.36 16.11
C ILE A 253 22.67 -5.62 15.51
N ASN A 254 23.67 -6.32 14.98
CA ASN A 254 24.82 -5.71 14.32
C ASN A 254 24.98 -6.26 12.90
N TYR A 255 24.66 -5.43 11.91
CA TYR A 255 24.76 -5.75 10.49
C TYR A 255 26.20 -5.69 9.94
N GLN A 256 27.16 -5.08 10.64
CA GLN A 256 28.57 -5.12 10.23
C GLN A 256 29.20 -6.48 10.54
N ASP A 257 28.93 -6.97 11.75
CA ASP A 257 29.52 -8.21 12.25
C ASP A 257 28.63 -9.43 12.00
N LEU A 258 27.40 -9.21 11.51
CA LEU A 258 26.38 -10.25 11.31
C LEU A 258 26.12 -11.04 12.60
N ALA A 259 25.96 -10.31 13.71
CA ALA A 259 25.82 -10.87 15.05
C ALA A 259 24.86 -10.01 15.91
N GLY A 260 24.31 -10.59 16.98
CA GLY A 260 23.40 -9.90 17.89
C GLY A 260 22.70 -10.85 18.85
N ASP A 261 22.00 -10.33 19.85
CA ASP A 261 21.28 -11.14 20.85
C ASP A 261 19.94 -11.69 20.31
N ILE A 262 19.42 -11.03 19.27
CA ILE A 262 18.21 -11.43 18.55
C ILE A 262 18.48 -11.48 17.04
N ASN A 263 17.74 -12.33 16.34
CA ASN A 263 17.73 -12.32 14.88
C ASN A 263 17.03 -11.06 14.37
N PRO A 264 17.55 -10.38 13.35
CA PRO A 264 16.81 -9.31 12.70
C PRO A 264 15.78 -9.85 11.72
N PHE A 265 14.62 -9.19 11.70
CA PHE A 265 13.72 -9.22 10.56
C PHE A 265 13.53 -7.80 10.04
N TYR A 266 13.68 -7.62 8.74
CA TYR A 266 13.45 -6.36 8.07
C TYR A 266 12.38 -6.50 6.98
N PHE A 267 11.41 -5.59 6.96
CA PHE A 267 10.34 -5.61 5.97
C PHE A 267 10.79 -4.90 4.70
N TYR A 268 10.55 -5.52 3.54
CA TYR A 268 10.80 -4.88 2.26
C TYR A 268 9.66 -3.95 1.87
N TYR A 269 10.00 -2.87 1.20
CA TYR A 269 9.06 -1.91 0.65
C TYR A 269 9.65 -1.27 -0.61
N TYR A 270 8.76 -0.75 -1.46
CA TYR A 270 9.16 0.22 -2.46
C TYR A 270 8.89 1.63 -1.98
N ARG A 271 9.75 2.56 -2.39
CA ARG A 271 9.52 4.00 -2.21
C ARG A 271 9.82 4.77 -3.48
N GLU A 272 9.41 6.02 -3.50
CA GLU A 272 9.74 6.94 -4.59
C GLU A 272 11.25 7.21 -4.60
N GLY A 273 11.87 7.13 -5.78
CA GLY A 273 13.29 7.42 -5.95
C GLY A 273 13.60 8.91 -5.80
N ASN A 274 12.68 9.79 -6.23
CA ASN A 274 12.79 11.22 -5.97
C ASN A 274 12.17 11.58 -4.61
N THR A 275 13.02 11.70 -3.59
CA THR A 275 12.57 12.11 -2.25
C THR A 275 12.57 13.61 -2.01
N SER A 276 13.02 14.41 -2.99
CA SER A 276 13.09 15.88 -2.86
C SER A 276 11.76 16.57 -3.20
N ALA A 277 10.85 15.88 -3.88
CA ALA A 277 9.49 16.32 -4.14
C ALA A 277 8.57 15.09 -4.14
N PRO A 278 7.79 14.85 -3.07
CA PRO A 278 6.87 13.72 -2.99
C PRO A 278 5.91 13.73 -4.19
N GLN A 279 5.93 12.66 -4.98
CA GLN A 279 5.10 12.54 -6.16
C GLN A 279 3.69 12.09 -5.78
N GLY A 280 3.56 11.17 -4.82
CA GLY A 280 2.30 10.57 -4.41
C GLY A 280 1.96 9.29 -5.18
N TYR A 281 2.96 8.54 -5.66
CA TYR A 281 2.76 7.30 -6.42
C TYR A 281 2.08 6.19 -5.63
N PHE A 282 2.22 6.19 -4.30
CA PHE A 282 1.61 5.19 -3.41
C PHE A 282 0.28 5.68 -2.79
N ILE A 283 -0.40 6.59 -3.47
CA ILE A 283 -1.74 7.07 -3.10
C ILE A 283 -2.77 6.36 -3.97
N GLN A 284 -3.74 5.74 -3.32
CA GLN A 284 -4.89 5.14 -3.97
C GLN A 284 -6.06 6.11 -3.87
N ASP A 285 -6.67 6.39 -5.02
CA ASP A 285 -7.86 7.19 -5.24
C ASP A 285 -7.76 8.73 -5.25
N TYR A 286 -8.35 9.30 -6.30
CA TYR A 286 -8.41 10.71 -6.65
C TYR A 286 -9.87 11.05 -7.02
N ASP A 287 -10.75 11.03 -6.02
CA ASP A 287 -11.96 11.86 -5.86
C ASP A 287 -12.72 11.44 -4.58
N SER A 288 -12.35 12.09 -3.46
CA SER A 288 -13.06 12.17 -2.16
C SER A 288 -12.61 11.31 -0.96
N THR A 289 -11.90 10.18 -1.12
CA THR A 289 -11.11 9.57 -0.03
C THR A 289 -9.89 8.85 -0.58
N SER A 290 -8.68 9.21 -0.15
CA SER A 290 -7.49 8.46 -0.59
C SER A 290 -7.11 7.38 0.43
N THR A 291 -6.75 6.19 -0.05
CA THR A 291 -6.16 5.13 0.75
C THR A 291 -4.65 5.10 0.57
N ASN A 292 -3.93 4.80 1.64
CA ASN A 292 -2.49 4.70 1.62
C ASN A 292 -2.09 3.22 1.50
N CYS A 293 -1.04 2.94 0.74
CA CYS A 293 -0.45 1.61 0.63
C CYS A 293 0.25 1.15 1.92
N SER A 294 0.64 2.05 2.84
CA SER A 294 1.49 1.65 3.97
C SER A 294 1.34 2.40 5.29
N ASN A 295 1.20 1.60 6.34
CA ASN A 295 1.21 1.99 7.73
C ASN A 295 2.52 1.57 8.39
N PHE A 296 2.97 2.40 9.32
CA PHE A 296 4.16 2.21 10.14
C PHE A 296 3.78 2.34 11.61
N LEU A 297 4.50 1.64 12.48
CA LEU A 297 4.42 1.84 13.92
C LEU A 297 5.73 2.44 14.42
N PHE A 298 5.80 3.77 14.43
CA PHE A 298 6.95 4.48 14.99
C PHE A 298 6.97 4.43 16.51
N SER A 299 8.17 4.57 17.08
CA SER A 299 8.42 4.52 18.52
C SER A 299 7.51 5.44 19.32
N GLU A 300 7.31 6.69 18.88
CA GLU A 300 6.48 7.63 19.62
C GLU A 300 5.02 7.13 19.77
N THR A 301 4.41 6.61 18.69
CA THR A 301 3.07 6.02 18.73
C THR A 301 3.06 4.73 19.55
N ARG A 302 4.05 3.83 19.36
CA ARG A 302 4.15 2.59 20.15
C ARG A 302 4.11 2.90 21.63
N TYR A 303 4.93 3.84 22.10
CA TYR A 303 5.02 4.17 23.52
C TYR A 303 3.94 5.12 24.04
N GLY A 304 3.02 5.58 23.18
CA GLY A 304 2.04 6.61 23.55
C GLY A 304 2.70 7.92 23.97
N ALA A 305 3.86 8.23 23.38
CA ALA A 305 4.78 9.28 23.84
C ALA A 305 4.58 10.63 23.13
N HIS A 306 3.67 10.75 22.16
CA HIS A 306 3.33 12.07 21.62
C HIS A 306 2.66 12.95 22.69
N ALA A 307 3.07 14.21 22.76
CA ALA A 307 2.58 15.18 23.73
C ALA A 307 2.05 16.46 23.05
N GLY A 308 1.34 17.28 23.81
CA GLY A 308 0.83 18.59 23.35
C GLY A 308 -0.11 18.46 22.16
N THR A 309 0.08 19.30 21.14
CA THR A 309 -0.75 19.34 19.92
C THR A 309 -0.64 18.09 19.04
N SER A 310 0.36 17.24 19.28
CA SER A 310 0.57 15.99 18.54
C SER A 310 0.02 14.76 19.25
N ALA A 311 -0.55 14.89 20.45
CA ALA A 311 -0.99 13.75 21.28
C ALA A 311 -2.02 12.83 20.59
N TRP A 312 -2.83 13.37 19.66
CA TRP A 312 -3.79 12.59 18.87
C TRP A 312 -3.15 11.47 18.04
N ARG A 313 -1.85 11.56 17.75
CA ARG A 313 -1.10 10.52 17.02
C ARG A 313 -0.86 9.25 17.83
N ASN A 314 -1.06 9.28 19.14
CA ASN A 314 -0.97 8.09 19.97
C ASN A 314 -2.15 7.13 19.74
N ASP A 315 -3.24 7.61 19.15
CA ASP A 315 -4.48 6.85 18.95
C ASP A 315 -4.54 6.15 17.57
N GLN A 316 -3.48 6.27 16.76
CA GLN A 316 -3.43 5.71 15.41
C GLN A 316 -2.01 5.40 14.94
N THR A 317 -1.89 4.42 14.03
CA THR A 317 -0.64 4.14 13.32
C THR A 317 -0.18 5.34 12.48
N SER A 318 1.12 5.36 12.19
CA SER A 318 1.73 6.35 11.32
C SER A 318 1.63 5.93 9.86
N ILE A 319 1.74 6.90 8.96
CA ILE A 319 1.66 6.69 7.52
C ILE A 319 2.74 7.48 6.80
N ASN A 320 3.20 6.93 5.68
CA ASN A 320 4.02 7.64 4.71
C ASN A 320 3.60 7.22 3.29
N MET A 321 3.05 8.16 2.54
CA MET A 321 2.49 7.95 1.18
C MET A 321 3.57 7.87 0.09
N MET A 322 4.85 7.92 0.46
CA MET A 322 5.96 7.69 -0.46
C MET A 322 6.45 6.24 -0.43
N TYR A 323 5.83 5.38 0.38
CA TYR A 323 6.28 4.03 0.67
C TYR A 323 5.13 3.03 0.46
N SER A 324 5.47 1.82 0.04
CA SER A 324 4.59 0.66 0.02
C SER A 324 5.33 -0.60 0.43
N HIS A 325 5.02 -1.12 1.61
CA HIS A 325 5.44 -2.44 2.08
C HIS A 325 4.95 -3.53 1.12
N LEU A 326 5.75 -4.57 0.98
CA LEU A 326 5.43 -5.75 0.18
C LEU A 326 4.51 -6.68 0.99
N ILE A 327 3.30 -6.20 1.27
CA ILE A 327 2.21 -6.93 1.91
C ILE A 327 1.14 -7.14 0.85
N TRP A 328 0.57 -8.32 0.74
CA TRP A 328 -0.58 -8.59 -0.13
C TRP A 328 -1.47 -9.68 0.44
N LEU A 329 -2.59 -9.90 -0.23
CA LEU A 329 -3.58 -10.88 0.19
C LEU A 329 -4.22 -11.60 -0.99
N ARG A 330 -4.83 -12.74 -0.70
CA ARG A 330 -5.78 -13.42 -1.59
C ARG A 330 -7.18 -13.21 -1.06
N ALA A 331 -8.08 -12.77 -1.92
CA ALA A 331 -9.48 -12.62 -1.61
C ALA A 331 -10.35 -13.17 -2.73
N SER A 332 -11.46 -13.78 -2.33
CA SER A 332 -12.45 -14.35 -3.23
C SER A 332 -13.84 -13.86 -2.89
N GLY A 333 -14.73 -13.88 -3.87
CA GLY A 333 -16.12 -13.48 -3.71
C GLY A 333 -16.86 -13.61 -5.04
N THR A 334 -18.13 -13.20 -5.06
CA THR A 334 -18.86 -12.99 -6.31
C THR A 334 -19.00 -11.50 -6.49
N SER A 335 -18.28 -10.93 -7.46
CA SER A 335 -18.46 -9.52 -7.83
C SER A 335 -19.81 -9.38 -8.55
N SER A 336 -20.69 -8.52 -8.05
CA SER A 336 -22.04 -8.33 -8.59
C SER A 336 -22.18 -7.07 -9.42
N ILE A 337 -21.21 -6.85 -10.32
CA ILE A 337 -21.15 -5.73 -11.26
C ILE A 337 -22.55 -5.15 -11.53
N GLY A 338 -22.81 -3.96 -11.00
CA GLY A 338 -24.12 -3.32 -11.01
C GLY A 338 -24.84 -3.43 -12.36
N VAL A 339 -26.16 -3.53 -12.32
CA VAL A 339 -27.01 -3.77 -13.52
C VAL A 339 -26.79 -2.73 -14.65
N ASP A 340 -26.19 -1.58 -14.35
CA ASP A 340 -25.79 -0.58 -15.34
C ASP A 340 -24.55 -0.96 -16.18
N GLU A 341 -23.67 -1.84 -15.69
CA GLU A 341 -22.47 -2.28 -16.42
C GLU A 341 -22.73 -3.51 -17.31
N LEU A 342 -23.76 -4.31 -16.98
CA LEU A 342 -24.18 -5.44 -17.83
C LEU A 342 -24.76 -4.98 -19.19
N ALA A 343 -25.03 -3.68 -19.35
CA ALA A 343 -25.47 -3.06 -20.59
C ALA A 343 -24.41 -2.17 -21.28
N ALA A 344 -23.26 -1.92 -20.65
CA ALA A 344 -22.23 -1.05 -21.22
C ALA A 344 -21.45 -1.80 -22.32
N THR A 345 -21.32 -1.18 -23.48
CA THR A 345 -20.54 -1.74 -24.58
C THR A 345 -19.06 -1.80 -24.16
N LYS A 346 -18.49 -3.01 -24.08
CA LYS A 346 -17.06 -3.19 -23.79
C LYS A 346 -16.18 -2.41 -24.77
N VAL A 347 -15.31 -1.57 -24.22
CA VAL A 347 -14.23 -0.89 -24.93
C VAL A 347 -12.96 -1.74 -24.83
N SER A 348 -12.17 -1.81 -25.89
CA SER A 348 -10.86 -2.46 -25.87
C SER A 348 -9.81 -1.49 -26.37
N VAL A 349 -8.72 -1.33 -25.61
CA VAL A 349 -7.65 -0.37 -25.94
C VAL A 349 -6.32 -1.10 -26.15
N PHE A 350 -5.72 -0.98 -27.33
CA PHE A 350 -4.49 -1.71 -27.65
C PHE A 350 -3.61 -1.05 -28.75
N PRO A 351 -2.28 -1.19 -28.70
CA PRO A 351 -1.54 -1.79 -27.59
C PRO A 351 -1.56 -0.88 -26.35
N ASN A 352 -1.70 -1.46 -25.18
CA ASN A 352 -1.51 -0.81 -23.89
C ASN A 352 -0.61 -1.73 -23.04
N PRO A 353 0.61 -1.31 -22.66
CA PRO A 353 1.25 -0.02 -22.93
C PRO A 353 1.53 0.27 -24.42
N SER A 354 1.50 1.55 -24.80
CA SER A 354 1.74 2.03 -26.17
C SER A 354 3.05 2.80 -26.31
N ASN A 355 3.57 2.93 -27.53
CA ASN A 355 4.63 3.91 -27.86
C ASN A 355 4.03 5.25 -28.31
N GLY A 356 2.85 5.60 -27.78
CA GLY A 356 2.10 6.80 -28.14
C GLY A 356 1.14 6.63 -29.32
N VAL A 357 0.95 5.43 -29.86
CA VAL A 357 -0.15 5.15 -30.80
C VAL A 357 -0.91 3.93 -30.30
N LEU A 358 -2.21 4.09 -30.09
CA LEU A 358 -3.12 3.07 -29.59
C LEU A 358 -4.41 3.06 -30.40
N ASN A 359 -5.16 1.98 -30.33
CA ASN A 359 -6.46 1.82 -30.96
C ASN A 359 -7.51 1.63 -29.88
N VAL A 360 -8.67 2.23 -30.09
CA VAL A 360 -9.89 2.01 -29.30
C VAL A 360 -10.86 1.25 -30.20
N GLU A 361 -11.38 0.15 -29.69
CA GLU A 361 -12.36 -0.71 -30.37
C GLU A 361 -13.60 -0.86 -29.47
N LEU A 362 -14.78 -0.77 -30.05
CA LEU A 362 -16.06 -0.98 -29.38
C LEU A 362 -16.78 -2.15 -30.04
N ASN A 363 -17.43 -3.01 -29.26
CA ASN A 363 -18.25 -4.11 -29.78
C ASN A 363 -19.70 -3.70 -30.10
N ALA A 364 -19.96 -2.40 -30.29
CA ALA A 364 -21.25 -1.88 -30.71
C ALA A 364 -21.11 -0.66 -31.62
N ASN A 365 -22.19 -0.34 -32.33
CA ASN A 365 -22.30 0.90 -33.08
C ASN A 365 -22.70 2.02 -32.13
N ALA A 366 -21.83 3.01 -31.92
CA ALA A 366 -22.07 4.10 -30.99
C ALA A 366 -21.45 5.41 -31.47
N ALA A 367 -22.15 6.53 -31.29
CA ALA A 367 -21.56 7.85 -31.33
C ALA A 367 -21.03 8.17 -29.93
N ALA A 368 -19.70 8.28 -29.79
CA ALA A 368 -19.05 8.48 -28.51
C ALA A 368 -17.94 9.52 -28.60
N THR A 369 -17.77 10.25 -27.50
CA THR A 369 -16.65 11.16 -27.27
C THR A 369 -15.54 10.36 -26.63
N VAL A 370 -14.40 10.27 -27.30
CA VAL A 370 -13.17 9.74 -26.70
C VAL A 370 -12.37 10.92 -26.14
N THR A 371 -12.14 10.91 -24.83
CA THR A 371 -11.34 11.91 -24.14
C THR A 371 -10.14 11.20 -23.52
N VAL A 372 -8.94 11.74 -23.70
CA VAL A 372 -7.76 11.31 -22.94
C VAL A 372 -7.30 12.47 -22.10
N VAL A 373 -7.18 12.23 -20.80
CA VAL A 373 -6.60 13.17 -19.84
C VAL A 373 -5.27 12.64 -19.32
N ASP A 374 -4.32 13.55 -19.08
CA ASP A 374 -3.11 13.19 -18.35
C ASP A 374 -3.37 13.07 -16.84
N VAL A 375 -2.34 12.67 -16.08
CA VAL A 375 -2.39 12.59 -14.61
C VAL A 375 -2.73 13.92 -13.92
N LEU A 376 -2.62 15.05 -14.62
CA LEU A 376 -2.98 16.38 -14.11
C LEU A 376 -4.42 16.77 -14.47
N GLY A 377 -5.21 15.84 -15.04
CA GLY A 377 -6.58 16.08 -15.50
C GLY A 377 -6.66 16.95 -16.76
N GLN A 378 -5.55 17.26 -17.42
CA GLN A 378 -5.57 18.05 -18.65
C GLN A 378 -6.00 17.17 -19.81
N VAL A 379 -6.98 17.62 -20.56
CA VAL A 379 -7.41 16.96 -21.80
C VAL A 379 -6.30 17.06 -22.84
N VAL A 380 -5.59 15.95 -23.06
CA VAL A 380 -4.50 15.86 -24.03
C VAL A 380 -4.96 15.40 -25.41
N TYR A 381 -6.13 14.75 -25.47
CA TYR A 381 -6.81 14.34 -26.69
C TYR A 381 -8.32 14.36 -26.47
N ARG A 382 -9.07 14.81 -27.47
CA ARG A 382 -10.53 14.69 -27.48
C ARG A 382 -11.03 14.56 -28.91
N SER A 383 -11.82 13.53 -29.18
CA SER A 383 -12.48 13.38 -30.47
C SER A 383 -13.89 12.85 -30.32
N ASN A 384 -14.77 13.27 -31.22
CA ASN A 384 -16.11 12.71 -31.36
C ASN A 384 -16.05 11.68 -32.48
N GLU A 385 -16.26 10.42 -32.14
CA GLU A 385 -16.13 9.29 -33.06
C GLU A 385 -17.48 8.60 -33.24
N ASN A 386 -17.71 8.14 -34.46
CA ASN A 386 -18.75 7.16 -34.74
C ASN A 386 -18.08 5.80 -34.86
N PHE A 387 -18.27 4.97 -33.85
CA PHE A 387 -17.80 3.60 -33.83
C PHE A 387 -18.76 2.70 -34.60
N VAL A 388 -18.20 1.85 -35.44
CA VAL A 388 -18.86 0.64 -35.93
C VAL A 388 -18.34 -0.54 -35.11
N ALA A 389 -19.19 -1.50 -34.76
CA ALA A 389 -18.80 -2.66 -33.96
C ALA A 389 -17.58 -3.38 -34.57
N GLY A 390 -16.51 -3.55 -33.78
CA GLY A 390 -15.24 -4.14 -34.21
C GLY A 390 -14.34 -3.23 -35.04
N GLU A 391 -14.74 -1.96 -35.27
CA GLU A 391 -13.89 -0.97 -35.93
C GLU A 391 -12.90 -0.36 -34.94
N ARG A 392 -11.66 -0.20 -35.39
CA ARG A 392 -10.57 0.38 -34.61
C ARG A 392 -10.41 1.85 -34.92
N LYS A 393 -10.52 2.70 -33.90
CA LYS A 393 -10.17 4.12 -33.98
C LYS A 393 -8.78 4.34 -33.43
N MET A 394 -7.89 4.87 -34.26
CA MET A 394 -6.52 5.17 -33.87
C MET A 394 -6.46 6.49 -33.09
N ILE A 395 -5.75 6.46 -31.96
CA ILE A 395 -5.41 7.64 -31.18
C ILE A 395 -3.89 7.79 -31.18
N ASN A 396 -3.44 8.98 -31.56
CA ASN A 396 -2.02 9.31 -31.62
C ASN A 396 -1.66 10.32 -30.53
N LEU A 397 -0.95 9.82 -29.52
CA LEU A 397 -0.38 10.54 -28.38
C LEU A 397 1.15 10.54 -28.43
N SER A 398 1.79 10.22 -29.55
CA SER A 398 3.27 10.12 -29.68
C SER A 398 4.03 11.39 -29.33
N ASN A 399 3.35 12.55 -29.40
CA ASN A 399 3.91 13.85 -29.02
C ASN A 399 3.59 14.23 -27.56
N LYS A 400 3.00 13.33 -26.77
CA LYS A 400 2.72 13.54 -25.35
C LYS A 400 3.84 12.95 -24.50
N ALA A 401 3.91 13.38 -23.25
CA ALA A 401 4.90 12.87 -22.32
C ALA A 401 4.73 11.36 -22.11
N LYS A 402 5.80 10.69 -21.73
CA LYS A 402 5.73 9.32 -21.24
C LYS A 402 5.02 9.32 -19.90
N GLY A 403 4.20 8.31 -19.62
CA GLY A 403 3.46 8.20 -18.37
C GLY A 403 2.04 7.71 -18.52
N MET A 404 1.26 7.90 -17.46
CA MET A 404 -0.12 7.45 -17.33
C MET A 404 -1.12 8.46 -17.87
N TYR A 405 -2.21 7.93 -18.43
CA TYR A 405 -3.33 8.70 -18.93
C TYR A 405 -4.63 7.95 -18.62
N ILE A 406 -5.72 8.70 -18.49
CA ILE A 406 -7.06 8.15 -18.39
C ILE A 406 -7.77 8.40 -19.72
N LEU A 407 -8.22 7.34 -20.36
CA LEU A 407 -9.04 7.38 -21.56
C LEU A 407 -10.49 7.14 -21.16
N THR A 408 -11.37 8.04 -21.53
CA THR A 408 -12.81 7.94 -21.30
C THR A 408 -13.54 7.87 -22.64
N VAL A 409 -14.50 6.95 -22.77
CA VAL A 409 -15.39 6.84 -23.93
C VAL A 409 -16.82 7.06 -23.45
N GLU A 410 -17.41 8.19 -23.84
CA GLU A 410 -18.74 8.63 -23.39
C GLU A 410 -19.69 8.82 -24.59
N GLY A 411 -20.80 8.08 -24.60
CA GLY A 411 -21.82 8.13 -25.63
C GLY A 411 -23.15 7.54 -25.17
N GLU A 412 -24.13 7.48 -26.06
CA GLU A 412 -25.43 6.87 -25.76
C GLU A 412 -25.25 5.35 -25.53
N GLY A 413 -25.37 4.90 -24.28
CA GLY A 413 -25.17 3.49 -23.90
C GLY A 413 -23.71 3.04 -23.77
N VAL A 414 -22.75 3.98 -23.78
CA VAL A 414 -21.32 3.71 -23.57
C VAL A 414 -20.78 4.74 -22.59
N ASN A 415 -20.34 4.28 -21.42
CA ASN A 415 -19.61 5.11 -20.48
C ASN A 415 -18.52 4.25 -19.86
N THR A 416 -17.31 4.34 -20.41
CA THR A 416 -16.20 3.48 -20.00
C THR A 416 -14.96 4.32 -19.76
N VAL A 417 -14.22 3.97 -18.70
CA VAL A 417 -12.97 4.61 -18.31
C VAL A 417 -11.88 3.55 -18.34
N GLU A 418 -10.84 3.81 -19.12
CA GLU A 418 -9.71 2.91 -19.37
C GLU A 418 -8.40 3.61 -19.03
N ARG A 419 -7.54 2.95 -18.24
CA ARG A 419 -6.21 3.47 -17.94
C ARG A 419 -5.24 3.06 -19.04
N ILE A 420 -4.55 4.03 -19.65
CA ILE A 420 -3.62 3.79 -20.76
C ILE A 420 -2.23 4.36 -20.44
N SER A 421 -1.19 3.71 -20.95
CA SER A 421 0.20 4.11 -20.69
C SER A 421 1.00 4.34 -21.98
N ILE A 422 1.90 5.33 -21.93
CA ILE A 422 2.83 5.71 -23.01
C ILE A 422 4.27 5.50 -22.54
N LYS A 423 5.04 4.71 -23.30
CA LYS A 423 6.43 4.32 -23.01
C LYS A 423 7.51 5.24 -23.56
#